data_AF-A0AAU6Z483-F1
#
_entry.id   AF-A0AAU6Z483-F1
#
_cell.length_a   1.000
_cell.length_b   1.000
_cell.length_c   1.000
_cell.angle_alpha   90.00
_cell.angle_beta   90.00
_cell.angle_gamma   90.00
#
_symmetry.space_group_name_H-M   'P 1'
#
loop_
_entity.id
_entity.type
_entity.pdbx_description
1 polymer ?
#
loop_
_entity_poly.entity_id
_entity_poly.type
_entity_poly.pdbx_seq_one_letter_code
_entity_poly.pdbx_strand_id
1 'polypeptide(L)' 'MERHLKNIDAASVEIETLELRIDQARDDLVRSLCEAMAAQVPVKAAAAAASMSVAELFDALRQHPGPAAPPDENG' A
#
# COMPACT_ATOMS: atom_id res chain seq x y z
N MET A 1 -31.06 -2.58 23.38
CA MET A 1 -29.83 -3.40 23.40
C MET A 1 -29.53 -3.99 22.02
N GLU A 2 -30.41 -4.82 21.47
CA GLU A 2 -30.16 -5.57 20.21
C GLU A 2 -29.81 -4.69 18.99
N ARG A 3 -30.48 -3.53 18.83
CA ARG A 3 -30.14 -2.56 17.76
C ARG A 3 -28.72 -2.01 17.88
N HIS A 4 -28.26 -1.72 19.09
CA HIS A 4 -26.91 -1.19 19.30
C HIS A 4 -25.86 -2.26 18.99
N LEU A 5 -26.12 -3.52 19.33
CA LEU A 5 -25.23 -4.63 18.99
C LEU A 5 -25.15 -4.85 17.47
N LYS A 6 -26.28 -4.78 16.75
CA LYS A 6 -26.29 -4.84 15.28
C LYS A 6 -25.53 -3.68 14.62
N ASN A 7 -25.63 -2.47 15.18
CA ASN A 7 -24.87 -1.33 14.69
C ASN A 7 -23.36 -1.47 14.95
N ILE A 8 -22.97 -2.04 16.10
CA ILE A 8 -21.57 -2.34 16.40
C ILE A 8 -21.02 -3.38 15.42
N ASP A 9 -21.77 -4.46 15.18
CA ASP A 9 -21.40 -5.51 14.24
C ASP A 9 -21.21 -4.96 12.81
N ALA A 10 -22.16 -4.16 12.34
CA ALA A 10 -22.05 -3.50 11.03
C ALA A 10 -20.85 -2.55 10.95
N ALA A 11 -20.58 -1.77 12.00
CA ALA A 11 -19.42 -0.89 12.05
C ALA A 11 -18.09 -1.67 12.03
N SER A 12 -18.03 -2.83 12.70
CA SER A 12 -16.85 -3.70 12.67
C SER A 12 -16.56 -4.23 11.27
N VAL A 13 -17.59 -4.68 10.54
CA VAL A 13 -17.45 -5.11 9.14
C VAL A 13 -17.00 -3.97 8.23
N GLU A 14 -17.51 -2.76 8.47
CA GLU A 14 -17.11 -1.57 7.73
C GLU A 14 -15.63 -1.23 7.97
N ILE A 15 -15.15 -1.35 9.21
CA ILE A 15 -13.74 -1.16 9.55
C ILE A 15 -12.88 -2.19 8.80
N GLU A 16 -13.21 -3.48 8.87
CA GLU A 16 -12.46 -4.53 8.17
C GLU A 16 -12.41 -4.27 6.65
N THR A 17 -13.53 -3.83 6.07
CA THR A 17 -13.58 -3.47 4.65
C THR A 17 -12.70 -2.26 4.33
N LEU A 18 -12.67 -1.25 5.20
CA LEU A 18 -11.81 -0.08 5.01
C LEU A 18 -10.34 -0.44 5.14
N GLU A 19 -9.98 -1.29 6.10
CA GLU A 19 -8.60 -1.80 6.27
C GLU A 19 -8.13 -2.53 5.01
N LEU A 20 -8.94 -3.44 4.46
CA LEU A 20 -8.64 -4.13 3.20
C LEU A 20 -8.42 -3.15 2.04
N ARG A 21 -9.24 -2.09 1.95
CA ARG A 21 -9.09 -1.06 0.91
C ARG A 21 -7.86 -0.19 1.12
N ILE A 22 -7.49 0.09 2.36
CA ILE A 22 -6.27 0.82 2.69
C ILE A 22 -5.05 0.01 2.28
N ASP A 23 -5.04 -1.29 2.57
CA ASP A 23 -3.94 -2.18 2.17
C ASP A 23 -3.81 -2.25 0.65
N GLN A 24 -4.93 -2.41 -0.07
CA GLN A 24 -4.92 -2.37 -1.54
C GLN A 24 -4.40 -1.03 -2.07
N ALA A 25 -4.84 0.09 -1.50
CA ALA A 25 -4.39 1.42 -1.92
C ALA A 25 -2.89 1.64 -1.64
N ARG A 26 -2.37 1.06 -0.56
CA ARG A 26 -0.93 1.07 -0.25
C ARG A 26 -0.13 0.28 -1.28
N ASP A 27 -0.58 -0.92 -1.63
CA ASP A 27 0.08 -1.74 -2.66
C ASP A 27 0.10 -1.03 -4.02
N ASP A 28 -1.01 -0.40 -4.40
CA ASP A 28 -1.10 0.37 -5.64
C ASP A 28 -0.16 1.60 -5.61
N LEU A 29 -0.08 2.30 -4.47
CA LEU A 29 0.86 3.40 -4.29
C LEU A 29 2.31 2.94 -4.48
N VAL A 30 2.71 1.85 -3.81
CA VAL A 30 4.06 1.30 -3.93
C VAL A 30 4.36 0.92 -5.38
N ARG A 31 3.41 0.27 -6.06
CA ARG A 31 3.56 -0.10 -7.48
C ARG A 31 3.81 1.14 -8.35
N SER A 32 3.00 2.19 -8.20
CA SER A 32 3.17 3.44 -8.94
C SER A 32 4.50 4.14 -8.62
N LEU A 33 4.98 4.08 -7.36
CA LEU A 33 6.29 4.61 -6.99
C LEU A 33 7.43 3.82 -7.67
N CYS A 34 7.33 2.50 -7.73
CA CYS A 34 8.27 1.65 -8.46
C CYS A 34 8.29 1.96 -9.96
N GLU A 35 7.12 2.10 -10.59
CA GLU A 35 6.99 2.47 -12.00
C GLU A 35 7.60 3.85 -12.28
N ALA A 36 7.36 4.84 -11.41
CA ALA A 36 7.96 6.17 -11.53
C ALA A 36 9.49 6.11 -11.46
N MET A 37 10.05 5.33 -10.53
CA MET A 37 11.51 5.14 -10.45
C MET A 37 12.07 4.42 -11.68
N ALA A 38 11.37 3.40 -12.19
CA ALA A 38 11.76 2.71 -13.42
C ALA A 38 11.74 3.65 -14.65
N ALA A 39 10.82 4.60 -14.68
CA ALA A 39 10.77 5.68 -15.66
C ALA A 39 11.79 6.80 -15.40
N GLN A 40 12.70 6.64 -14.43
CA GLN A 40 13.73 7.60 -14.04
C GLN A 40 13.15 8.95 -13.55
N VAL A 41 11.93 8.95 -13.01
CA VAL A 41 11.35 10.13 -12.35
C VAL A 41 12.22 10.48 -11.13
N PRO A 42 12.59 11.76 -10.95
CA PRO A 42 13.35 12.17 -9.77
C PRO A 42 12.62 11.78 -8.48
N VAL A 43 13.32 11.11 -7.56
CA VAL A 43 12.76 10.62 -6.29
C VAL A 43 12.04 11.73 -5.51
N LYS A 44 12.57 12.95 -5.54
CA LYS A 44 11.93 14.12 -4.90
C LYS A 44 10.58 14.47 -5.51
N ALA A 45 10.43 14.33 -6.83
CA ALA A 45 9.17 14.57 -7.52
C ALA A 45 8.15 13.45 -7.25
N ALA A 46 8.60 12.19 -7.25
CA ALA A 46 7.76 11.05 -6.88
C ALA A 46 7.25 11.15 -5.42
N ALA A 47 8.14 11.50 -4.48
CA ALA A 47 7.77 11.72 -3.07
C ALA A 47 6.76 12.86 -2.92
N ALA A 48 6.98 13.99 -3.61
CA ALA A 48 6.06 15.12 -3.60
C ALA A 48 4.68 14.75 -4.18
N ALA A 49 4.63 13.97 -5.26
CA ALA A 49 3.38 13.50 -5.85
C ALA A 49 2.59 12.57 -4.91
N ALA A 50 3.29 11.76 -4.11
CA ALA A 50 2.69 10.91 -3.09
C ALA A 50 2.38 11.67 -1.78
N SER A 51 2.66 12.98 -1.71
CA SER A 51 2.55 13.80 -0.48
C SER A 51 3.35 13.23 0.71
N MET A 52 4.53 12.67 0.42
CA MET A 52 5.41 12.05 1.42
C MET A 52 6.80 12.68 1.39
N SER A 53 7.55 12.50 2.48
CA SER A 53 8.98 12.79 2.51
C SER A 53 9.76 11.75 1.72
N VAL A 54 10.96 12.11 1.24
CA VAL A 54 11.85 11.14 0.56
C VAL A 54 12.18 9.96 1.48
N ALA A 55 12.35 10.19 2.79
CA ALA A 55 12.58 9.13 3.76
C ALA A 55 11.40 8.15 3.86
N GLU A 56 10.17 8.66 3.86
CA GLU A 56 8.94 7.85 3.90
C GLU A 56 8.76 7.05 2.62
N LEU A 57 9.08 7.62 1.46
CA LEU A 57 9.09 6.91 0.19
C LEU A 57 10.06 5.71 0.23
N PHE A 58 11.30 5.92 0.71
CA PHE A 58 12.26 4.81 0.82
C PHE A 58 11.84 3.76 1.83
N ASP A 59 11.16 4.16 2.91
CA ASP A 59 10.64 3.21 3.89
C ASP A 59 9.50 2.36 3.30
N ALA A 60 8.56 2.98 2.59
CA ALA A 60 7.47 2.29 1.90
C ALA A 60 8.00 1.26 0.89
N LEU A 61 9.01 1.62 0.11
CA LEU A 61 9.66 0.69 -0.83
C LEU A 61 10.43 -0.44 -0.15
N ARG A 62 10.99 -0.19 1.04
CA ARG A 62 11.71 -1.21 1.81
C ARG A 62 10.77 -2.22 2.45
N GLN A 63 9.62 -1.76 2.94
CA GLN A 63 8.59 -2.60 3.56
C GLN A 63 7.86 -3.47 2.53
N HIS A 64 7.82 -3.03 1.27
CA HIS A 64 7.29 -3.79 0.15
C HIS A 64 8.39 -4.04 -0.89
N PRO A 65 9.35 -4.95 -0.59
CA PRO A 65 10.24 -5.41 -1.64
C PRO A 65 9.35 -5.98 -2.75
N GLY A 66 9.50 -5.46 -3.98
CA GLY A 66 8.69 -5.88 -5.13
C GLY A 66 8.62 -7.41 -5.25
N PRO A 67 7.65 -7.95 -6.01
CA PRO A 67 7.33 -9.37 -6.01
C PRO A 67 8.62 -10.17 -6.06
N ALA A 68 8.85 -10.96 -5.00
CA ALA A 68 10.00 -11.85 -4.91
C ALA A 68 10.14 -12.54 -6.26
N ALA A 69 11.35 -12.48 -6.84
CA ALA A 69 11.67 -13.25 -8.04
C ALA A 69 11.07 -14.65 -7.88
N PRO A 70 10.42 -15.21 -8.92
CA PRO A 70 9.83 -16.54 -8.82
C PRO A 70 10.89 -17.48 -8.25
N PRO A 71 10.52 -18.40 -7.34
CA PRO A 71 11.48 -19.41 -6.89
C PRO A 71 12.05 -20.04 -8.16
N ASP A 72 13.37 -20.00 -8.26
CA ASP A 72 14.13 -20.68 -9.31
C ASP A 72 13.71 -22.16 -9.25
N GLU A 73 12.69 -22.54 -10.02
CA GLU A 73 12.37 -23.94 -10.30
C GLU A 73 13.50 -24.43 -11.19
N ASN A 74 14.55 -24.90 -10.53
CA ASN A 74 15.67 -25.61 -11.12
C ASN A 74 15.12 -26.87 -11.83
N GLY A 75 15.36 -26.96 -13.14
CA GLY A 75 15.11 -28.13 -13.98
C GLY A 75 15.93 -28.07 -15.25
#